data_AF-A0A1L7G924-F1
#
_entry.id   AF-A0A1L7G924-F1
#
_cell.length_a   1.000
_cell.length_b   1.000
_cell.length_c   1.000
_cell.angle_alpha   90.00
_cell.angle_beta   90.00
_cell.angle_gamma   90.00
#
_symmetry.space_group_name_H-M   'P 1'
#
loop_
_entity.id
_entity.type
_entity.pdbx_description
1 polymer ?
#
loop_
_entity_poly.entity_id
_entity_poly.type
_entity_poly.pdbx_seq_one_letter_code
_entity_poly.pdbx_strand_id
1 'polypeptide(L)' 'MRFWWQLSMPYQEVSLEELRLNVGRQKLDALMELISAIRSSHDEIDAWLADAEKTFPVIQDRGFSSDRSD' A
#
# COMPACT_ATOMS: atom_id res chain seq x y z
N MET A 1 22.61 -5.39 -3.58
CA MET A 1 21.89 -5.18 -2.30
C MET A 1 21.32 -3.76 -2.28
N ARG A 2 20.03 -3.58 -2.61
CA ARG A 2 19.37 -2.25 -2.74
C ARG A 2 18.30 -1.98 -1.66
N PHE A 3 18.30 -2.71 -0.54
CA PHE A 3 17.21 -2.67 0.45
C PHE A 3 17.52 -1.94 1.76
N TRP A 4 18.80 -1.74 2.12
CA TRP A 4 19.17 -1.16 3.42
C TRP A 4 18.77 0.32 3.60
N TRP A 5 18.77 1.10 2.51
CA TRP A 5 18.36 2.50 2.54
C TRP A 5 16.84 2.67 2.79
N GLN A 6 15.99 1.80 2.24
CA GLN A 6 14.55 1.85 2.44
C GLN A 6 14.15 1.56 3.90
N LEU A 7 14.90 0.67 4.57
CA LEU A 7 14.68 0.35 5.99
C LEU A 7 15.25 1.41 6.94
N SER A 8 16.20 2.24 6.48
CA SER A 8 16.76 3.36 7.24
C SER A 8 15.98 4.67 7.10
N MET A 9 14.94 4.71 6.26
CA MET A 9 14.06 5.87 6.18
C MET A 9 13.23 5.94 7.47
N PRO A 10 13.27 7.06 8.21
CA PRO A 10 12.33 7.26 9.30
C PRO A 10 10.94 7.33 8.69
N TYR A 11 10.11 6.31 8.93
CA TYR A 11 8.69 6.38 8.59
C TYR A 11 8.07 7.46 9.46
N GLN A 12 7.79 8.61 8.84
CA GLN A 12 7.09 9.69 9.50
C GLN A 12 5.58 9.43 9.40
N GLU A 13 4.90 9.43 10.54
CA GLU A 13 3.45 9.41 10.56
C GLU A 13 2.93 10.71 9.93
N VAL A 14 1.94 10.58 9.04
CA VAL A 14 1.32 11.71 8.36
C VAL A 14 -0.15 11.81 8.77
N SER A 15 -0.63 13.04 8.89
CA SER A 15 -2.04 13.32 9.12
C SER A 15 -2.89 12.98 7.89
N LEU A 16 -4.19 12.83 8.08
CA LEU A 16 -5.14 12.62 6.98
C LEU A 16 -5.13 13.80 5.99
N GLU A 17 -4.90 15.02 6.48
CA GLU A 17 -4.82 16.24 5.67
C GLU A 17 -3.60 16.21 4.75
N GLU A 18 -2.44 15.84 5.28
CA GLU A 18 -1.24 15.64 4.47
C GLU A 18 -1.42 14.52 3.46
N LEU A 19 -2.11 13.45 3.85
CA LEU A 19 -2.39 12.33 2.95
C LEU A 19 -3.25 12.79 1.76
N ARG A 20 -4.30 13.59 2.01
CA ARG A 20 -5.15 14.21 0.98
C ARG A 20 -4.39 15.07 -0.02
N LEU A 21 -3.32 15.75 0.41
CA LEU A 21 -2.51 16.61 -0.45
C LEU A 21 -1.55 15.82 -1.34
N ASN A 22 -1.15 14.62 -0.92
CA ASN A 22 -0.05 13.87 -1.55
C ASN A 22 -0.52 12.67 -2.39
N VAL A 23 -1.79 12.25 -2.29
CA VAL A 23 -2.31 11.11 -3.05
C VAL A 23 -3.51 11.52 -3.91
N GLY A 24 -3.64 10.88 -5.08
CA GLY A 24 -4.82 11.05 -5.92
C GLY A 24 -6.08 10.51 -5.22
N ARG A 25 -7.25 11.08 -5.57
CA ARG A 25 -8.54 10.77 -4.93
C ARG A 25 -8.83 9.26 -4.82
N GLN A 26 -8.63 8.51 -5.90
CA GLN A 26 -8.86 7.06 -5.90
C GLN A 26 -7.99 6.31 -4.88
N LYS A 27 -6.72 6.71 -4.72
CA LYS A 27 -5.83 6.13 -3.70
C LYS A 27 -6.22 6.56 -2.30
N LEU A 28 -6.67 7.80 -2.14
CA LEU A 28 -7.17 8.29 -0.86
C LEU A 28 -8.39 7.49 -0.40
N ASP A 29 -9.35 7.25 -1.31
CA ASP A 29 -10.57 6.50 -1.02
C ASP A 29 -10.21 5.07 -0.57
N ALA A 30 -9.31 4.40 -1.28
CA ALA A 30 -8.82 3.06 -0.89
C ALA A 30 -8.11 3.06 0.49
N LEU A 31 -7.37 4.11 0.84
CA LEU A 31 -6.74 4.23 2.17
C LEU A 31 -7.75 4.46 3.28
N MET A 32 -8.86 5.16 3.00
CA MET A 32 -9.98 5.30 3.94
C MET A 32 -10.68 3.98 4.19
N GLU A 33 -10.88 3.17 3.15
CA GLU A 33 -11.41 1.81 3.29
C GLU A 33 -10.47 0.93 4.12
N LEU A 34 -9.16 0.98 3.89
CA LEU A 34 -8.17 0.24 4.69
C LEU A 34 -8.24 0.62 6.18
N ILE A 35 -8.27 1.92 6.49
CA ILE A 35 -8.36 2.39 7.88
C ILE A 35 -9.64 1.90 8.55
N SER A 36 -10.74 1.82 7.79
CA SER A 36 -12.00 1.24 8.28
C SER A 36 -11.87 -0.27 8.52
N ALA A 37 -11.29 -1.01 7.57
CA ALA A 37 -11.09 -2.46 7.65
C ALA A 37 -10.23 -2.85 8.87
N ILE A 38 -9.11 -2.15 9.09
CA ILE A 38 -8.21 -2.36 10.24
C ILE A 38 -8.96 -2.22 11.57
N ARG A 39 -9.93 -1.30 11.65
CA ARG A 39 -10.74 -1.07 12.86
C ARG A 39 -11.87 -2.08 13.03
N SER A 40 -12.22 -2.82 11.99
CA SER A 40 -13.34 -3.76 11.96
C SER A 40 -12.90 -5.19 12.29
N SER A 41 -12.14 -5.84 11.39
CA SER A 41 -11.74 -7.24 11.54
C SER A 41 -10.60 -7.61 10.59
N HIS A 42 -10.02 -8.79 10.80
CA HIS A 42 -9.01 -9.35 9.89
C HIS A 42 -9.59 -9.70 8.52
N ASP A 43 -10.79 -10.30 8.48
CA ASP A 43 -11.46 -10.70 7.23
C ASP A 43 -11.72 -9.49 6.30
N GLU A 44 -12.01 -8.32 6.87
CA GLU A 44 -12.17 -7.07 6.11
C GLU A 44 -10.86 -6.57 5.53
N ILE A 45 -9.73 -6.82 6.19
CA ILE A 45 -8.40 -6.50 5.65
C ILE A 45 -8.10 -7.40 4.45
N ASP A 46 -8.42 -8.69 4.54
CA ASP A 46 -8.22 -9.64 3.45
C ASP A 46 -9.10 -9.31 2.24
N ALA A 47 -10.36 -8.94 2.48
CA ALA A 47 -11.27 -8.46 1.43
C ALA A 47 -10.71 -7.20 0.74
N TRP A 48 -10.25 -6.22 1.54
CA TRP A 48 -9.62 -5.01 1.02
C TRP A 48 -8.36 -5.31 0.20
N LEU A 49 -7.50 -6.23 0.66
CA LEU A 49 -6.28 -6.63 -0.06
C LEU A 49 -6.60 -7.19 -1.45
N ALA A 50 -7.59 -8.08 -1.53
CA ALA A 50 -7.99 -8.72 -2.79
C ALA A 50 -8.50 -7.69 -3.82
N ASP A 51 -9.16 -6.62 -3.38
CA ASP A 51 -9.67 -5.58 -4.28
C ASP A 51 -8.61 -4.51 -4.59
N ALA A 52 -7.74 -4.19 -3.63
CA ALA A 52 -6.62 -3.29 -3.83
C ALA A 52 -5.64 -3.83 -4.89
N GLU A 53 -5.34 -5.13 -4.90
CA GLU A 53 -4.43 -5.75 -5.86
C GLU A 53 -4.96 -5.67 -7.31
N LYS A 54 -6.27 -5.85 -7.48
CA LYS A 54 -6.94 -5.68 -8.79
C LYS A 54 -6.93 -4.22 -9.26
N THR A 55 -7.10 -3.29 -8.33
CA THR A 55 -7.28 -1.86 -8.62
C THR A 55 -5.95 -1.13 -8.82
N PHE A 56 -4.93 -1.51 -8.06
CA PHE A 56 -3.60 -0.92 -8.06
C PHE A 56 -2.56 -2.00 -8.38
N PRO A 57 -2.43 -2.39 -9.66
CA PRO A 57 -1.50 -3.45 -10.03
C PRO A 57 -0.09 -3.10 -9.59
N VAL A 58 0.61 -4.08 -9.02
CA VAL A 58 1.99 -3.94 -8.59
C VAL A 58 2.83 -3.51 -9.78
N ILE A 59 3.43 -2.33 -9.70
CA ILE A 59 4.43 -1.91 -10.66
C ILE A 59 5.67 -2.76 -10.39
N GLN A 60 5.98 -3.67 -11.31
CA GLN A 60 7.27 -4.36 -11.33
C GLN A 60 8.34 -3.32 -11.60
N ASP A 61 8.92 -2.74 -10.55
CA ASP A 61 10.14 -1.97 -10.68
C ASP A 61 11.23 -2.92 -11.21
N ARG A 62 12.10 -2.44 -12.12
CA ARG A 62 13.09 -3.28 -12.84
C ARG A 62 14.10 -4.00 -11.92
N GLY A 63 14.01 -3.82 -10.60
CA GLY A 63 14.78 -4.52 -9.58
C GLY A 63 14.05 -5.65 -8.85
N PHE A 64 12.75 -5.87 -9.10
CA PHE A 64 11.99 -6.99 -8.54
C PHE A 64 11.61 -7.96 -9.67
N SER A 65 12.60 -8.73 -10.13
CA SER A 65 12.35 -9.85 -11.01
C SER A 65 11.56 -10.89 -10.23
N SER A 66 10.27 -11.04 -10.54
CA SER A 66 9.50 -12.23 -10.17
C SER A 66 9.95 -13.43 -11.01
N ASP A 67 11.26 -13.68 -11.06
CA ASP A 67 11.78 -14.92 -11.61
C ASP A 67 11.80 -15.94 -10.47
N ARG A 68 10.60 -16.44 -10.19
CA ARG A 68 10.45 -17.74 -9.54
C ARG A 68 9.82 -18.64 -10.58
N SER A 69 10.66 -19.07 -11.52
CA SER A 69 10.38 -20.18 -12.42
C SER A 69 10.55 -21.50 -11.65
N ASP A 70 9.57 -22.39 -11.88
CA ASP A 70 9.40 -23.79 -11.45
C ASP A 70 8.95 -24.10 -10.01
#